data_AF-A0A960TIV0-F1
#
_entry.id   AF-A0A960TIV0-F1
#
_cell.length_a   1.000
_cell.length_b   1.000
_cell.length_c   1.000
_cell.angle_alpha   90.00
_cell.angle_beta   90.00
_cell.angle_gamma   90.00
#
_symmetry.space_group_name_H-M   'P 1'
#
loop_
_entity.id
_entity.type
_entity.pdbx_description
1 polymer ?
#
loop_
_entity_poly.entity_id
_entity_poly.type
_entity_poly.pdbx_seq_one_letter_code
_entity_poly.pdbx_strand_id
1 'polypeptide(L)'
;MKLEIYRWVVLIIFIWNLSLKAETCDESKEIKNLSISKGTSKWNGCVLRTNISDELRERFEGRDRGYTFDKNGLLMVFIGTNDYDRFSKSTGSRCLHFLPVLKQGTPSFVDLGDGKVEAILPSGHKAHFSTETGDLLWVEGYKVQTSPIEHMDKMVKKQGGIDITPEKGSLLFDYGWRTGEMSVSQLWRKSVIYDGYGNKCNIKNKDVFKKDPRDSDEVVFRYDSQAKLEAFLKKKCKKIRIH
;
A
#
# COMPACT_ATOMS: atom_id res chain seq x y z
N MET A 1 -11.25 2.74 -73.33
CA MET A 1 -10.84 1.36 -73.63
C MET A 1 -9.61 1.03 -72.79
N LYS A 2 -9.82 0.22 -71.74
CA LYS A 2 -8.87 -0.61 -70.95
C LYS A 2 -7.76 0.05 -70.09
N LEU A 3 -7.60 -0.61 -68.91
CA LEU A 3 -6.55 -0.61 -67.89
C LEU A 3 -6.70 0.39 -66.72
N GLU A 4 -7.47 0.08 -65.66
CA GLU A 4 -7.31 -0.96 -64.59
C GLU A 4 -6.24 -0.61 -63.55
N ILE A 5 -6.65 -0.04 -62.40
CA ILE A 5 -6.94 -0.75 -61.13
C ILE A 5 -5.70 -1.46 -60.55
N TYR A 6 -4.64 -0.71 -60.20
CA TYR A 6 -3.58 -1.21 -59.32
C TYR A 6 -3.02 -0.08 -58.47
N ARG A 7 -3.80 0.43 -57.50
CA ARG A 7 -3.25 1.35 -56.49
C ARG A 7 -3.95 1.33 -55.13
N TRP A 8 -4.78 0.31 -54.86
CA TRP A 8 -5.57 0.20 -53.63
C TRP A 8 -5.57 -1.22 -53.02
N VAL A 9 -4.50 -2.00 -53.17
CA VAL A 9 -4.38 -3.36 -52.57
C VAL A 9 -3.08 -3.54 -51.77
N VAL A 10 -2.56 -2.48 -51.15
CA VAL A 10 -1.50 -2.61 -50.10
C VAL A 10 -1.95 -1.90 -48.82
N LEU A 11 -3.24 -2.01 -48.50
CA LEU A 11 -3.79 -1.42 -47.28
C LEU A 11 -4.74 -2.37 -46.54
N ILE A 12 -4.50 -3.68 -46.61
CA ILE A 12 -5.27 -4.66 -45.83
C ILE A 12 -4.30 -5.74 -45.37
N ILE A 13 -4.35 -6.06 -44.06
CA ILE A 13 -3.63 -7.11 -43.34
C ILE A 13 -2.21 -6.76 -42.84
N PHE A 14 -2.07 -5.60 -42.20
CA PHE A 14 -1.38 -5.59 -40.89
C PHE A 14 -2.46 -5.31 -39.85
N ILE A 15 -3.41 -6.26 -39.72
CA ILE A 15 -4.24 -6.32 -38.52
C ILE A 15 -3.28 -6.75 -37.44
N TRP A 16 -2.92 -5.74 -36.67
CA TRP A 16 -2.26 -5.79 -35.41
C TRP A 16 -2.77 -6.99 -34.61
N ASN A 17 -1.97 -8.06 -34.56
CA ASN A 17 -1.87 -8.89 -33.38
C ASN A 17 -1.21 -8.05 -32.27
N LEU A 18 -1.81 -6.91 -31.91
CA LEU A 18 -1.75 -6.46 -30.53
C LEU A 18 -2.59 -7.47 -29.78
N SER A 19 -1.95 -8.60 -29.47
CA SER A 19 -2.28 -9.35 -28.29
C SER A 19 -2.15 -8.33 -27.16
N LEU A 20 -3.26 -7.67 -26.84
CA LEU A 20 -3.51 -7.07 -25.54
C LEU A 20 -3.36 -8.23 -24.56
N LYS A 21 -2.12 -8.56 -24.20
CA LYS A 21 -1.83 -9.39 -23.05
C LYS A 21 -2.45 -8.61 -21.92
N ALA A 22 -3.63 -9.05 -21.49
CA ALA A 22 -4.26 -8.55 -20.29
C ALA A 22 -3.18 -8.64 -19.23
N GLU A 23 -2.73 -7.48 -18.75
CA GLU A 23 -1.64 -7.41 -17.80
C GLU A 23 -2.10 -8.16 -16.55
N THR A 24 -1.47 -9.30 -16.26
CA THR A 24 -1.88 -10.14 -15.15
C THR A 24 -1.42 -9.47 -13.86
N CYS A 25 -2.37 -9.21 -12.95
CA CYS A 25 -2.06 -8.71 -11.61
C CYS A 25 -1.34 -9.76 -10.77
N ASP A 26 -1.27 -11.02 -11.19
CA ASP A 26 -0.73 -12.11 -10.39
C ASP A 26 0.71 -12.42 -10.80
N GLU A 27 1.63 -12.26 -9.85
CA GLU A 27 3.05 -12.61 -9.96
C GLU A 27 3.62 -12.71 -8.54
N SER A 28 4.51 -13.65 -8.28
CA SER A 28 5.19 -13.81 -7.00
C SER A 28 6.65 -14.13 -7.23
N LYS A 29 7.52 -13.54 -6.41
CA LYS A 29 8.97 -13.77 -6.48
C LYS A 29 9.58 -13.72 -5.08
N GLU A 30 10.48 -14.66 -4.82
CA GLU A 30 11.39 -14.62 -3.66
C GLU A 30 12.71 -13.99 -4.10
N ILE A 31 13.18 -13.00 -3.34
CA ILE A 31 14.46 -12.30 -3.56
C ILE A 31 15.20 -12.26 -2.21
N LYS A 32 16.12 -13.21 -2.00
CA LYS A 32 16.78 -13.45 -0.70
C LYS A 32 15.75 -13.62 0.43
N ASN A 33 15.71 -12.70 1.39
CA ASN A 33 14.80 -12.75 2.54
C ASN A 33 13.49 -11.98 2.32
N LEU A 34 13.23 -11.51 1.09
CA LEU A 34 12.02 -10.78 0.73
C LEU A 34 11.14 -11.63 -0.21
N SER A 35 9.94 -11.92 0.24
CA SER A 35 8.84 -12.39 -0.60
C SER A 35 8.07 -11.18 -1.11
N ILE A 36 7.95 -11.02 -2.43
CA ILE A 36 7.17 -9.94 -3.05
C ILE A 36 6.18 -10.53 -4.05
N SER A 37 4.92 -10.13 -3.94
CA SER A 37 3.86 -10.59 -4.83
C SER A 37 2.92 -9.46 -5.22
N LYS A 38 2.38 -9.53 -6.43
CA LYS A 38 1.19 -8.80 -6.82
C LYS A 38 0.04 -9.78 -6.98
N GLY A 39 -1.17 -9.29 -6.68
CA GLY A 39 -2.36 -10.08 -6.93
C GLY A 39 -3.61 -9.23 -7.06
N THR A 40 -4.71 -9.85 -7.46
CA THR A 40 -6.00 -9.16 -7.55
C THR A 40 -6.65 -9.02 -6.18
N SER A 41 -7.12 -7.82 -5.83
CA SER A 41 -7.94 -7.59 -4.64
C SER A 41 -9.42 -7.88 -4.90
N LYS A 42 -10.17 -8.17 -3.83
CA LYS A 42 -11.63 -8.35 -3.84
C LYS A 42 -12.39 -7.14 -4.43
N TRP A 43 -11.79 -5.95 -4.41
CA TRP A 43 -12.41 -4.69 -4.85
C TRP A 43 -11.98 -4.24 -6.24
N ASN A 44 -11.54 -5.17 -7.09
CA ASN A 44 -11.05 -4.94 -8.44
C ASN A 44 -9.89 -3.94 -8.48
N GLY A 45 -8.68 -4.48 -8.46
CA GLY A 45 -7.44 -3.73 -8.59
C GLY A 45 -6.27 -4.58 -8.13
N CYS A 46 -5.11 -4.37 -8.74
CA CYS A 46 -3.91 -5.04 -8.29
C CYS A 46 -3.48 -4.47 -6.92
N VAL A 47 -3.00 -5.34 -6.05
CA VAL A 47 -2.31 -4.99 -4.81
C VAL A 47 -0.88 -5.49 -4.88
N LEU A 48 0.03 -4.83 -4.16
CA LEU A 48 1.38 -5.31 -3.93
C LEU A 48 1.48 -5.77 -2.48
N ARG A 49 2.03 -6.97 -2.26
CA ARG A 49 2.28 -7.53 -0.93
C ARG A 49 3.75 -7.87 -0.79
N THR A 50 4.31 -7.59 0.38
CA THR A 50 5.62 -8.10 0.75
C THR A 50 5.56 -8.78 2.11
N ASN A 51 6.37 -9.82 2.28
CA ASN A 51 6.62 -10.50 3.54
C ASN A 51 8.11 -10.87 3.61
N ILE A 52 8.58 -11.26 4.78
CA ILE A 52 9.87 -11.93 4.91
C ILE A 52 9.79 -13.37 4.41
N SER A 53 10.91 -13.94 3.98
CA SER A 53 10.99 -15.37 3.63
C SER A 53 10.75 -16.25 4.86
N ASP A 54 10.33 -17.50 4.64
CA ASP A 54 10.13 -18.48 5.71
C ASP A 54 11.42 -18.72 6.52
N GLU A 55 12.58 -18.78 5.86
CA GLU A 55 13.87 -18.92 6.54
C GLU A 55 14.19 -17.74 7.48
N LEU A 56 13.92 -16.50 7.04
CA LEU A 56 14.11 -15.33 7.91
C LEU A 56 13.08 -15.31 9.05
N ARG A 57 11.84 -15.73 8.78
CA ARG A 57 10.78 -15.85 9.80
C ARG A 57 11.15 -16.86 10.88
N GLU A 58 11.71 -18.00 10.51
CA GLU A 58 12.22 -19.01 11.46
C GLU A 58 13.34 -18.43 12.34
N ARG A 59 14.30 -17.70 11.74
CA ARG A 59 15.37 -17.00 12.48
C ARG A 59 14.86 -15.93 13.44
N PHE A 60 13.67 -15.39 13.20
CA PHE A 60 12.98 -14.46 14.11
C PHE A 60 11.96 -15.13 15.03
N GLU A 61 12.11 -16.44 15.28
CA GLU A 61 11.23 -17.23 16.17
C GLU A 61 9.76 -17.17 15.74
N GLY A 62 9.52 -17.17 14.43
CA GLY A 62 8.18 -17.12 13.86
C GLY A 62 7.55 -15.73 13.83
N ARG A 63 8.33 -14.66 14.06
CA ARG A 63 7.84 -13.28 13.96
C ARG A 63 8.06 -12.73 12.56
N ASP A 64 7.07 -12.01 12.05
CA ASP A 64 7.11 -11.43 10.70
C ASP A 64 6.49 -10.03 10.64
N ARG A 65 6.92 -9.28 9.63
CA ARG A 65 6.31 -8.02 9.22
C ARG A 65 5.99 -8.11 7.73
N GLY A 66 4.73 -7.85 7.42
CA GLY A 66 4.22 -7.80 6.05
C GLY A 66 3.73 -6.41 5.70
N TYR A 67 3.78 -6.09 4.41
CA TYR A 67 3.24 -4.85 3.86
C TYR A 67 2.25 -5.17 2.77
N THR A 68 1.12 -4.46 2.74
CA THR A 68 0.14 -4.57 1.65
C THR A 68 -0.24 -3.17 1.18
N PHE A 69 -0.07 -2.91 -0.12
CA PHE A 69 -0.37 -1.65 -0.76
C PHE A 69 -1.55 -1.80 -1.73
N ASP A 70 -2.49 -0.87 -1.69
CA ASP A 70 -3.61 -0.82 -2.63
C ASP A 70 -3.51 0.36 -3.61
N LYS A 71 -4.40 0.37 -4.61
CA LYS A 71 -4.48 1.42 -5.64
C LYS A 71 -4.84 2.80 -5.10
N ASN A 72 -5.47 2.87 -3.94
CA ASN A 72 -5.86 4.13 -3.32
C ASN A 72 -4.71 4.73 -2.51
N GLY A 73 -3.59 4.03 -2.34
CA GLY A 73 -2.48 4.50 -1.52
C GLY A 73 -2.59 4.05 -0.06
N LEU A 74 -3.50 3.13 0.26
CA LEU A 74 -3.54 2.48 1.57
C LEU A 74 -2.37 1.51 1.68
N LEU A 75 -1.54 1.71 2.71
CA LEU A 75 -0.58 0.75 3.21
C LEU A 75 -1.15 0.09 4.48
N MET A 76 -1.19 -1.24 4.50
CA MET A 76 -1.32 -2.01 5.74
C MET A 76 0.03 -2.60 6.10
N VAL A 77 0.52 -2.27 7.29
CA VAL A 77 1.65 -2.93 7.94
C VAL A 77 1.07 -3.98 8.88
N PHE A 78 1.34 -5.24 8.61
CA PHE A 78 0.92 -6.38 9.42
C PHE A 78 2.12 -6.88 10.24
N ILE A 79 1.89 -7.25 11.49
CA ILE A 79 2.87 -7.99 12.30
C ILE A 79 2.19 -9.27 12.79
N GLY A 80 2.85 -10.40 12.57
CA GLY A 80 2.55 -11.67 13.19
C GLY A 80 3.67 -12.09 14.13
N THR A 81 3.31 -12.71 15.25
CA THR A 81 4.23 -13.34 16.18
C THR A 81 3.65 -14.65 16.71
N ASN A 82 4.48 -15.45 17.38
CA ASN A 82 4.05 -16.62 18.14
C ASN A 82 4.16 -16.39 19.66
N ASP A 83 4.09 -15.13 20.10
CA ASP A 83 4.32 -14.78 21.51
C ASP A 83 3.17 -15.23 22.44
N TYR A 84 1.98 -15.47 21.89
CA TYR A 84 0.81 -15.97 22.62
C TYR A 84 0.07 -17.06 21.83
N ASP A 85 -0.65 -17.93 22.54
CA ASP A 85 -1.49 -18.99 21.94
C ASP A 85 -2.70 -18.43 21.15
N ARG A 86 -3.11 -17.19 21.46
CA ARG A 86 -4.27 -16.55 20.83
C ARG A 86 -3.83 -15.65 19.69
N PHE A 87 -4.25 -15.97 18.47
CA PHE A 87 -3.98 -15.17 17.27
C PHE A 87 -4.36 -13.68 17.41
N SER A 88 -5.46 -13.37 18.11
CA SER A 88 -5.90 -11.99 18.36
C SER A 88 -4.99 -11.19 19.30
N LYS A 89 -4.04 -11.85 19.97
CA LYS A 89 -2.98 -11.25 20.79
C LYS A 89 -1.61 -11.31 20.12
N SER A 90 -1.40 -12.21 19.17
CA SER A 90 -0.12 -12.41 18.47
C SER A 90 -0.08 -11.78 17.09
N THR A 91 -1.14 -11.09 16.69
CA THR A 91 -1.17 -10.33 15.43
C THR A 91 -1.60 -8.90 15.64
N GLY A 92 -1.28 -8.04 14.68
CA GLY A 92 -1.85 -6.71 14.62
C GLY A 92 -1.48 -6.00 13.34
N SER A 93 -2.08 -4.83 13.16
CA SER A 93 -1.82 -4.00 12.01
C SER A 93 -1.78 -2.52 12.33
N ARG A 94 -1.06 -1.77 11.50
CA ARG A 94 -1.19 -0.33 11.36
C ARG A 94 -1.45 -0.01 9.90
N CYS A 95 -2.54 0.71 9.66
CA CYS A 95 -2.89 1.20 8.35
C CYS A 95 -2.49 2.66 8.20
N LEU A 96 -1.98 3.01 7.03
CA LEU A 96 -1.51 4.33 6.63
C LEU A 96 -2.07 4.63 5.23
N HIS A 97 -2.30 5.89 4.88
CA HIS A 97 -2.76 6.29 3.54
C HIS A 97 -1.84 7.38 2.98
N PHE A 98 -1.23 7.10 1.84
CA PHE A 98 -0.35 8.02 1.12
C PHE A 98 -1.14 8.86 0.12
N LEU A 99 -0.98 10.17 0.20
CA LEU A 99 -1.66 11.13 -0.66
C LEU A 99 -0.71 12.25 -1.12
N PRO A 100 -0.88 12.79 -2.34
CA PRO A 100 -1.88 12.40 -3.32
C PRO A 100 -1.59 11.02 -3.93
N VAL A 101 -2.63 10.36 -4.45
CA VAL A 101 -2.40 9.23 -5.36
C VAL A 101 -1.82 9.81 -6.65
N LEU A 102 -0.68 9.27 -7.10
CA LEU A 102 0.04 9.78 -8.26
C LEU A 102 -0.62 9.24 -9.54
N LYS A 103 -0.03 8.21 -10.14
CA LYS A 103 -0.54 7.55 -11.34
C LYS A 103 -0.86 6.10 -11.01
N GLN A 104 -2.14 5.80 -10.83
CA GLN A 104 -2.58 4.43 -10.61
C GLN A 104 -2.18 3.54 -11.79
N GLY A 105 -1.70 2.34 -11.50
CA GLY A 105 -1.26 1.38 -12.50
C GLY A 105 -1.04 0.01 -11.90
N THR A 106 -0.67 -0.93 -12.77
CA THR A 106 -0.25 -2.27 -12.34
C THR A 106 1.05 -2.14 -11.55
N PRO A 107 1.13 -2.65 -10.32
CA PRO A 107 2.36 -2.63 -9.56
C PRO A 107 3.42 -3.49 -10.27
N SER A 108 4.67 -3.08 -10.11
CA SER A 108 5.83 -3.79 -10.65
C SER A 108 6.98 -3.69 -9.66
N PHE A 109 7.97 -4.57 -9.79
CA PHE A 109 9.16 -4.53 -8.97
C PHE A 109 10.38 -5.00 -9.73
N VAL A 110 11.55 -4.48 -9.35
CA VAL A 110 12.85 -4.82 -9.92
C VAL A 110 13.86 -4.98 -8.79
N ASP A 111 14.66 -6.05 -8.88
CA ASP A 111 15.82 -6.23 -8.03
C ASP A 111 16.91 -5.27 -8.53
N LEU A 112 17.29 -4.30 -7.69
CA LEU A 112 18.31 -3.31 -8.05
C LEU A 112 19.73 -3.85 -7.82
N GLY A 113 19.89 -5.03 -7.22
CA GLY A 113 21.15 -5.42 -6.62
C GLY A 113 21.39 -4.68 -5.30
N ASP A 114 22.61 -4.80 -4.75
CA ASP A 114 23.05 -4.11 -3.52
C ASP A 114 22.12 -4.27 -2.31
N GLY A 115 21.39 -5.39 -2.28
CA GLY A 115 20.49 -5.70 -1.19
C GLY A 115 19.13 -5.00 -1.24
N LYS A 116 18.71 -4.42 -2.38
CA LYS A 116 17.46 -3.64 -2.48
C LYS A 116 16.55 -4.07 -3.63
N VAL A 117 15.24 -3.93 -3.41
CA VAL A 117 14.21 -4.03 -4.44
C VAL A 117 13.48 -2.70 -4.54
N GLU A 118 13.35 -2.16 -5.75
CA GLU A 118 12.44 -1.05 -6.05
C GLU A 118 11.11 -1.59 -6.55
N ALA A 119 10.02 -1.08 -5.98
CA ALA A 119 8.66 -1.38 -6.43
C ALA A 119 7.94 -0.10 -6.85
N ILE A 120 7.16 -0.20 -7.93
CA ILE A 120 6.12 0.76 -8.27
C ILE A 120 4.85 0.29 -7.58
N LEU A 121 4.36 1.07 -6.62
CA LEU A 121 3.15 0.77 -5.87
C LEU A 121 1.90 0.96 -6.74
N PRO A 122 0.77 0.32 -6.41
CA PRO A 122 -0.48 0.49 -7.17
C PRO A 122 -1.00 1.94 -7.16
N SER A 123 -0.59 2.76 -6.19
CA SER A 123 -0.89 4.19 -6.12
C SER A 123 0.03 5.07 -6.97
N GLY A 124 1.02 4.48 -7.65
CA GLY A 124 1.99 5.15 -8.50
C GLY A 124 3.27 5.60 -7.82
N HIS A 125 3.32 5.58 -6.48
CA HIS A 125 4.53 5.89 -5.72
C HIS A 125 5.61 4.83 -5.93
N LYS A 126 6.87 5.23 -5.85
CA LYS A 126 7.99 4.29 -5.70
C LYS A 126 8.20 3.88 -4.25
N ALA A 127 8.67 2.66 -4.02
CA ALA A 127 9.07 2.17 -2.70
C ALA A 127 10.33 1.31 -2.79
N HIS A 128 11.18 1.36 -1.76
CA HIS A 128 12.37 0.51 -1.65
C HIS A 128 12.24 -0.46 -0.49
N PHE A 129 12.60 -1.71 -0.71
CA PHE A 129 12.62 -2.77 0.30
C PHE A 129 14.03 -3.34 0.47
N SER A 130 14.35 -3.71 1.71
CA SER A 130 15.56 -4.46 2.05
C SER A 130 15.37 -5.93 1.69
N THR A 131 16.25 -6.48 0.87
CA THR A 131 16.29 -7.93 0.61
C THR A 131 16.94 -8.71 1.75
N GLU A 132 17.64 -8.01 2.66
CA GLU A 132 18.28 -8.62 3.84
C GLU A 132 17.29 -8.75 5.00
N THR A 133 16.41 -7.77 5.22
CA THR A 133 15.48 -7.76 6.36
C THR A 133 14.01 -7.86 5.97
N GLY A 134 13.67 -7.67 4.70
CA GLY A 134 12.30 -7.54 4.21
C GLY A 134 11.62 -6.21 4.54
N ASP A 135 12.29 -5.31 5.26
CA ASP A 135 11.71 -4.04 5.69
C ASP A 135 11.53 -3.03 4.54
N LEU A 136 10.47 -2.23 4.65
CA LEU A 136 10.28 -1.02 3.86
C LEU A 136 11.30 0.05 4.29
N LEU A 137 12.16 0.46 3.36
CA LEU A 137 13.23 1.43 3.59
C LEU A 137 12.83 2.86 3.26
N TRP A 138 12.00 3.03 2.23
CA TRP A 138 11.64 4.33 1.68
C TRP A 138 10.37 4.24 0.84
N VAL A 139 9.60 5.33 0.79
CA VAL A 139 8.49 5.54 -0.13
C VAL A 139 8.61 6.96 -0.69
N GLU A 140 8.34 7.13 -1.98
CA GLU A 140 8.37 8.44 -2.65
C GLU A 140 7.53 9.48 -1.90
N GLY A 141 8.18 10.56 -1.45
CA GLY A 141 7.55 11.62 -0.67
C GLY A 141 7.31 11.30 0.80
N TYR A 142 7.91 10.22 1.34
CA TYR A 142 7.82 9.85 2.75
C TYR A 142 9.16 9.33 3.29
N LYS A 143 9.49 9.75 4.52
CA LYS A 143 10.58 9.17 5.29
C LYS A 143 10.07 7.96 6.05
N VAL A 144 10.80 6.85 5.99
CA VAL A 144 10.46 5.62 6.69
C VAL A 144 11.56 5.27 7.68
N GLN A 145 11.17 4.96 8.91
CA GLN A 145 12.05 4.40 9.93
C GLN A 145 11.41 3.14 10.49
N THR A 146 12.11 2.02 10.41
CA THR A 146 11.66 0.77 11.02
C THR A 146 12.46 0.47 12.28
N SER A 147 11.80 -0.14 13.27
CA SER A 147 12.45 -0.80 14.39
C SER A 147 12.43 -2.31 14.18
N PRO A 148 13.39 -3.05 14.77
CA PRO A 148 13.36 -4.51 14.79
C PRO A 148 12.03 -5.06 15.30
N ILE A 149 11.64 -6.22 14.78
CA ILE A 149 10.49 -6.97 15.28
C ILE A 149 10.87 -7.59 16.62
N GLU A 150 10.02 -7.40 17.62
CA GLU A 150 10.19 -7.89 18.98
C GLU A 150 8.90 -8.54 19.46
N HIS A 151 8.88 -8.98 20.72
CA HIS A 151 7.68 -9.43 21.40
C HIS A 151 6.51 -8.44 21.22
N MET A 152 5.29 -8.96 21.01
CA MET A 152 4.11 -8.19 20.64
C MET A 152 3.81 -7.03 21.59
N ASP A 153 4.02 -7.19 22.90
CA ASP A 153 3.83 -6.10 23.88
C ASP A 153 4.70 -4.88 23.58
N LYS A 154 5.92 -5.09 23.07
CA LYS A 154 6.80 -4.01 22.63
C LYS A 154 6.33 -3.44 21.30
N MET A 155 5.87 -4.28 20.38
CA MET A 155 5.32 -3.85 19.09
C MET A 155 4.09 -2.96 19.25
N VAL A 156 3.21 -3.26 20.21
CA VAL A 156 2.06 -2.42 20.58
C VAL A 156 2.51 -1.03 21.03
N LYS A 157 3.52 -0.96 21.91
CA LYS A 157 4.08 0.32 22.39
C LYS A 157 4.73 1.11 21.25
N LYS A 158 5.36 0.42 20.29
CA LYS A 158 6.01 0.99 19.11
C LYS A 158 5.08 1.19 17.91
N GLN A 159 3.77 1.03 18.08
CA GLN A 159 2.77 1.19 17.01
C GLN A 159 3.11 0.36 15.75
N GLY A 160 3.55 -0.88 15.92
CA GLY A 160 3.97 -1.78 14.83
C GLY A 160 5.45 -1.65 14.43
N GLY A 161 6.22 -0.79 15.10
CA GLY A 161 7.66 -0.66 14.88
C GLY A 161 8.01 -0.04 13.53
N ILE A 162 7.15 0.85 13.03
CA ILE A 162 7.40 1.64 11.83
C ILE A 162 6.95 3.07 12.09
N ASP A 163 7.74 4.03 11.67
CA ASP A 163 7.37 5.44 11.65
C ASP A 163 7.49 5.95 10.21
N ILE A 164 6.43 6.61 9.75
CA ILE A 164 6.38 7.20 8.41
C ILE A 164 6.02 8.67 8.56
N THR A 165 6.83 9.53 7.97
CA THR A 165 6.62 10.99 8.00
C THR A 165 6.51 11.52 6.57
N PRO A 166 5.44 12.26 6.21
CA PRO A 166 5.32 12.85 4.89
C PRO A 166 6.37 13.96 4.66
N GLU A 167 6.86 14.06 3.44
CA GLU A 167 7.68 15.17 2.96
C GLU A 167 6.80 16.29 2.39
N LYS A 168 7.39 17.46 2.10
CA LYS A 168 6.67 18.59 1.48
C LYS A 168 6.02 18.13 0.16
N GLY A 169 4.74 18.45 -0.03
CA GLY A 169 3.96 17.93 -1.16
C GLY A 169 3.06 16.75 -0.80
N SER A 170 3.35 16.05 0.30
CA SER A 170 2.66 14.82 0.67
C SER A 170 1.77 14.98 1.91
N LEU A 171 0.74 14.15 1.97
CA LEU A 171 -0.15 13.97 3.12
C LEU A 171 -0.12 12.50 3.55
N LEU A 172 -0.11 12.28 4.86
CA LEU A 172 -0.18 10.95 5.45
C LEU A 172 -1.38 10.85 6.38
N PHE A 173 -2.26 9.88 6.15
CA PHE A 173 -3.29 9.53 7.12
C PHE A 173 -2.78 8.33 7.91
N ASP A 174 -2.65 8.47 9.21
CA ASP A 174 -2.27 7.42 10.13
C ASP A 174 -3.48 6.98 10.96
N TYR A 175 -3.89 5.73 10.77
CA TYR A 175 -5.01 5.12 11.48
C TYR A 175 -4.58 4.43 12.79
N GLY A 176 -3.28 4.50 13.11
CA GLY A 176 -2.68 3.96 14.31
C GLY A 176 -2.59 2.44 14.32
N TRP A 177 -2.04 1.90 15.41
CA TRP A 177 -1.90 0.46 15.62
C TRP A 177 -3.16 -0.19 16.21
N ARG A 178 -3.37 -1.45 15.85
CA ARG A 178 -4.37 -2.32 16.45
C ARG A 178 -3.95 -3.79 16.46
N THR A 179 -3.98 -4.41 17.63
CA THR A 179 -3.81 -5.87 17.80
C THR A 179 -5.07 -6.62 17.35
N GLY A 180 -4.89 -7.73 16.63
CA GLY A 180 -5.94 -8.69 16.27
C GLY A 180 -6.89 -8.31 15.14
N GLU A 181 -6.77 -7.12 14.54
CA GLU A 181 -7.63 -6.66 13.44
C GLU A 181 -6.99 -5.49 12.66
N MET A 182 -7.61 -5.12 11.53
CA MET A 182 -7.24 -3.94 10.74
C MET A 182 -7.55 -2.64 11.50
N SER A 183 -6.61 -1.70 11.62
CA SER A 183 -6.85 -0.48 12.40
C SER A 183 -7.92 0.46 11.82
N VAL A 184 -8.20 0.37 10.51
CA VAL A 184 -9.27 1.12 9.82
C VAL A 184 -10.68 0.59 10.10
N SER A 185 -10.83 -0.69 10.48
CA SER A 185 -12.15 -1.32 10.72
C SER A 185 -12.91 -0.66 11.88
N GLN A 186 -12.19 -0.11 12.86
CA GLN A 186 -12.76 0.52 14.04
C GLN A 186 -13.14 1.98 13.76
N LEU A 187 -14.31 2.18 13.16
CA LEU A 187 -14.81 3.49 12.70
C LEU A 187 -14.89 4.57 13.81
N TRP A 188 -15.00 4.18 15.09
CA TRP A 188 -15.07 5.12 16.21
C TRP A 188 -13.71 5.67 16.66
N ARG A 189 -12.60 5.03 16.26
CA ARG A 189 -11.24 5.43 16.66
C ARG A 189 -10.83 6.75 16.03
N LYS A 190 -9.87 7.42 16.70
CA LYS A 190 -9.20 8.61 16.17
C LYS A 190 -8.10 8.20 15.20
N SER A 191 -7.92 9.02 14.19
CA SER A 191 -6.81 8.98 13.22
C SER A 191 -6.16 10.35 13.17
N VAL A 192 -4.94 10.42 12.67
CA VAL A 192 -4.20 11.66 12.50
C VAL A 192 -3.83 11.83 11.05
N ILE A 193 -4.07 13.03 10.51
CA ILE A 193 -3.57 13.44 9.20
C ILE A 193 -2.36 14.33 9.44
N TYR A 194 -1.25 14.02 8.78
CA TYR A 194 -0.02 14.79 8.77
C TYR A 194 0.20 15.40 7.39
N ASP A 195 0.76 16.61 7.35
CA ASP A 195 1.32 17.19 6.12
C ASP A 195 2.85 17.28 6.19
N GLY A 196 3.48 17.51 5.03
CA GLY A 196 4.93 17.70 4.91
C GLY A 196 5.52 18.94 5.61
N TYR A 197 4.69 19.72 6.31
CA TYR A 197 5.12 20.86 7.13
C TYR A 197 5.03 20.57 8.64
N GLY A 198 4.66 19.34 9.01
CA GLY A 198 4.49 18.94 10.41
C GLY A 198 3.17 19.39 11.03
N ASN A 199 2.23 19.92 10.25
CA ASN A 199 0.88 20.17 10.76
C ASN A 199 0.16 18.83 10.95
N LYS A 200 -0.71 18.79 11.97
CA LYS A 200 -1.52 17.61 12.29
C LYS A 200 -2.99 17.95 12.42
N CYS A 201 -3.86 17.04 11.98
CA CYS A 201 -5.30 17.13 12.13
C CYS A 201 -5.85 15.81 12.70
N ASN A 202 -6.53 15.88 13.84
CA ASN A 202 -7.19 14.72 14.43
C ASN A 202 -8.59 14.57 13.84
N ILE A 203 -8.89 13.37 13.33
CA ILE A 203 -10.20 12.99 12.79
C ILE A 203 -10.65 11.67 13.39
N LYS A 204 -11.87 11.22 13.08
CA LYS A 204 -12.30 9.85 13.36
C LYS A 204 -12.21 8.99 12.11
N ASN A 205 -11.97 7.69 12.25
CA ASN A 205 -12.00 6.74 11.14
C ASN A 205 -13.33 6.81 10.38
N LYS A 206 -14.48 7.00 11.08
CA LYS A 206 -15.79 7.18 10.43
C LYS A 206 -15.91 8.41 9.54
N ASP A 207 -15.02 9.40 9.69
CA ASP A 207 -15.00 10.59 8.84
C ASP A 207 -14.37 10.28 7.47
N VAL A 208 -13.61 9.19 7.34
CA VAL A 208 -12.86 8.82 6.13
C VAL A 208 -13.24 7.43 5.59
N PHE A 209 -13.77 6.55 6.44
CA PHE A 209 -14.26 5.23 6.10
C PHE A 209 -15.74 5.08 6.43
N LYS A 210 -16.41 4.17 5.71
CA LYS A 210 -17.76 3.67 5.99
C LYS A 210 -17.75 2.15 5.83
N LYS A 211 -18.71 1.45 6.44
CA LYS A 211 -18.91 0.03 6.15
C LYS A 211 -19.21 -0.18 4.67
N ASP A 212 -18.70 -1.25 4.07
CA ASP A 212 -19.11 -1.62 2.72
C ASP A 212 -20.58 -2.11 2.76
N PRO A 213 -21.48 -1.56 1.93
CA PRO A 213 -22.86 -2.03 1.89
C PRO A 213 -22.99 -3.48 1.40
N ARG A 214 -21.97 -4.03 0.73
CA ARG A 214 -21.93 -5.40 0.20
C ARG A 214 -21.31 -6.38 1.20
N ASP A 215 -20.57 -5.88 2.19
CA ASP A 215 -19.85 -6.68 3.17
C ASP A 215 -19.71 -5.90 4.49
N SER A 216 -20.44 -6.31 5.52
CA SER A 216 -20.53 -5.58 6.79
C SER A 216 -19.25 -5.61 7.62
N ASP A 217 -18.33 -6.51 7.30
CA ASP A 217 -17.06 -6.71 7.98
C ASP A 217 -15.94 -5.89 7.34
N GLU A 218 -16.21 -5.31 6.17
CA GLU A 218 -15.27 -4.50 5.41
C GLU A 218 -15.57 -3.00 5.55
N VAL A 219 -14.52 -2.20 5.39
CA VAL A 219 -14.63 -0.75 5.34
C VAL A 219 -14.09 -0.20 4.03
N VAL A 220 -14.80 0.76 3.45
CA VAL A 220 -14.41 1.43 2.21
C VAL A 220 -14.14 2.89 2.45
N PHE A 221 -13.14 3.41 1.75
CA PHE A 221 -12.78 4.83 1.78
C PHE A 221 -13.93 5.66 1.20
N ARG A 222 -14.26 6.78 1.85
CA ARG A 222 -15.42 7.62 1.50
C ARG A 222 -15.20 8.49 0.28
N TYR A 223 -13.96 8.82 -0.04
CA TYR A 223 -13.61 9.80 -1.06
C TYR A 223 -13.15 9.08 -2.32
N ASP A 224 -14.05 8.98 -3.29
CA ASP A 224 -13.82 8.39 -4.61
C ASP A 224 -13.11 9.34 -5.58
N SER A 225 -12.86 10.59 -5.16
CA SER A 225 -12.13 11.57 -5.95
C SER A 225 -11.31 12.52 -5.08
N GLN A 226 -10.21 13.00 -5.67
CA GLN A 226 -9.34 13.99 -5.06
C GLN A 226 -10.11 15.25 -4.65
N ALA A 227 -11.01 15.76 -5.50
CA ALA A 227 -11.81 16.95 -5.20
C ALA A 227 -12.69 16.78 -3.94
N LYS A 228 -13.30 15.61 -3.73
CA LYS A 228 -14.11 15.35 -2.52
C LYS A 228 -13.23 15.25 -1.28
N LEU A 229 -12.07 14.61 -1.39
CA LEU A 229 -11.08 14.51 -0.32
C LEU A 229 -10.57 15.91 0.09
N GLU A 230 -10.22 16.75 -0.88
CA GLU A 230 -9.79 18.13 -0.63
C GLU A 230 -10.86 18.97 0.03
N ALA A 231 -12.12 18.86 -0.42
CA ALA A 231 -13.24 19.56 0.19
C ALA A 231 -13.41 19.16 1.67
N PHE A 232 -13.26 17.86 1.97
CA PHE A 232 -13.25 17.37 3.35
C PHE A 232 -12.08 17.95 4.15
N LEU A 233 -10.86 17.90 3.62
CA LEU A 233 -9.66 18.40 4.28
C LEU A 233 -9.75 19.91 4.55
N LYS A 234 -10.19 20.71 3.58
CA LYS A 234 -10.42 22.16 3.74
C LYS A 234 -11.44 22.45 4.84
N LYS A 235 -12.50 21.64 4.96
CA LYS A 235 -13.54 21.80 5.97
C LYS A 235 -13.09 21.38 7.38
N LYS A 236 -12.43 20.23 7.50
CA LYS A 236 -12.13 19.58 8.79
C LYS A 236 -10.73 19.90 9.31
N CYS A 237 -9.79 20.13 8.42
CA CYS A 237 -8.36 20.19 8.70
C CYS A 237 -7.75 21.51 8.20
N LYS A 238 -8.26 22.65 8.71
CA LYS A 238 -7.88 24.01 8.27
C LYS A 238 -6.38 24.34 8.31
N LYS A 239 -5.60 23.59 9.11
CA LYS A 239 -4.14 23.76 9.25
C LYS A 239 -3.33 22.89 8.29
N ILE A 240 -3.95 21.90 7.67
CA ILE A 240 -3.29 21.01 6.70
C ILE A 240 -3.12 21.77 5.38
N ARG A 241 -1.89 21.79 4.87
CA ARG A 241 -1.58 22.40 3.57
C ARG A 241 -1.70 21.34 2.49
N ILE A 242 -2.68 21.55 1.61
CA ILE A 242 -2.87 20.78 0.37
C ILE A 242 -2.19 21.60 -0.72
N HIS A 243 -1.22 21.01 -1.41
CA HIS A 243 -0.56 21.67 -2.54
C HIS A 243 -1.38 21.57 -3.81
#